data_AF-A0A952EX55-F1
#
_entry.id   AF-A0A952EX55-F1
#
_cell.length_a   1.000
_cell.length_b   1.000
_cell.length_c   1.000
_cell.angle_alpha   90.00
_cell.angle_beta   90.00
_cell.angle_gamma   90.00
#
_symmetry.space_group_name_H-M   'P 1'
#
loop_
_entity.id
_entity.type
_entity.pdbx_description
1 polymer ?
#
loop_
_entity_poly.entity_id
_entity_poly.type
_entity_poly.pdbx_seq_one_letter_code
_entity_poly.pdbx_strand_id
1 'polypeptide(L)' 'MIPLTWKQVEAPSDADFVVAPGERLSWGRTIGLGAQHVVAMFGATFLVPVLTGFPPATTLLFSGVGTVLFLLITGNRLP' A
#
# COMPACT_ATOMS: atom_id res chain seq x y z
N MET A 1 8.28 -13.34 -15.18
CA MET A 1 8.61 -13.31 -13.74
C MET A 1 9.75 -12.34 -13.55
N ILE A 2 9.46 -11.09 -13.16
CA ILE A 2 10.51 -10.11 -12.84
C ILE A 2 11.13 -10.54 -11.50
N PRO A 3 12.46 -10.63 -11.37
CA PRO A 3 13.06 -10.99 -10.09
C PRO A 3 12.68 -9.91 -9.06
N LEU A 4 12.26 -10.33 -7.86
CA LEU A 4 11.96 -9.47 -6.71
C LEU A 4 13.24 -8.82 -6.12
N THR A 5 14.16 -8.39 -6.97
CA THR A 5 15.43 -7.76 -6.59
C THR A 5 15.19 -6.27 -6.38
N TRP A 6 14.45 -5.95 -5.33
CA TRP A 6 14.32 -4.58 -4.84
C TRP A 6 15.67 -4.08 -4.35
N LYS A 7 16.17 -2.99 -4.94
CA LYS A 7 17.40 -2.37 -4.46
C LYS A 7 17.08 -1.65 -3.14
N GLN A 8 17.71 -2.10 -2.06
CA GLN A 8 17.54 -1.45 -0.77
C GLN A 8 18.31 -0.13 -0.79
N VAL A 9 17.62 0.96 -0.48
CA VAL A 9 18.22 2.29 -0.38
C VAL A 9 18.08 2.78 1.05
N GLU A 10 19.21 3.17 1.63
CA GLU A 10 19.22 3.90 2.90
C GLU A 10 18.84 5.35 2.59
N ALA A 11 17.71 5.79 3.14
CA ALA A 11 17.30 7.18 3.01
C ALA A 11 18.39 8.08 3.65
N PRO A 12 19.06 8.94 2.86
CA PRO A 12 19.91 10.00 3.40
C PRO A 12 19.05 10.95 4.25
N SER A 13 19.67 11.71 5.14
CA SER A 13 18.98 12.74 5.95
C SER A 13 18.55 13.98 5.14
N ASP A 14 18.72 13.96 3.82
CA ASP A 14 18.31 15.06 2.94
C ASP A 14 16.80 15.03 2.70
N ALA A 15 16.17 16.18 2.90
CA ALA A 15 14.73 16.35 2.75
C ALA A 15 14.22 16.11 1.32
N ASP A 16 15.10 16.15 0.32
CA ASP A 16 14.80 16.01 -1.11
C ASP A 16 14.97 14.57 -1.63
N PHE A 17 15.21 13.60 -0.75
CA PHE A 17 15.40 12.20 -1.16
C PHE A 17 14.08 11.55 -1.61
N VAL A 18 14.00 11.16 -2.88
CA VAL A 18 12.85 10.52 -3.51
C VAL A 18 13.11 9.02 -3.70
N VAL A 19 12.14 8.19 -3.34
CA VAL A 19 12.21 6.71 -3.47
C VAL A 19 11.47 6.27 -4.72
N ALA A 20 12.17 5.63 -5.65
CA ALA A 20 11.56 5.14 -6.89
C ALA A 20 10.76 3.83 -6.66
N PRO A 21 9.78 3.48 -7.53
CA PRO A 21 9.00 2.26 -7.40
C PRO A 21 9.78 0.93 -7.50
N GLY A 22 11.06 0.94 -7.86
CA GLY A 22 11.95 -0.24 -7.83
C GLY A 22 12.89 -0.27 -6.62
N GLU A 23 12.80 0.74 -5.76
CA GLU A 23 13.63 0.91 -4.57
C GLU A 23 12.80 0.63 -3.32
N ARG A 24 13.45 0.09 -2.28
CA ARG A 24 12.81 -0.13 -0.99
C ARG A 24 13.64 0.48 0.13
N LEU A 25 12.99 1.06 1.12
CA LEU A 25 13.65 1.42 2.38
C LEU A 25 13.89 0.18 3.25
N SER A 26 14.47 0.39 4.43
CA SER A 26 14.45 -0.60 5.49
C SER A 26 13.03 -1.10 5.77
N TRP A 27 12.92 -2.37 6.15
CA TRP A 27 11.63 -3.04 6.35
C TRP A 27 10.71 -2.30 7.35
N GLY A 28 11.26 -1.78 8.44
CA GLY A 28 10.49 -1.01 9.42
C GLY A 28 9.86 0.26 8.84
N ARG A 29 10.62 1.02 8.03
CA ARG A 29 10.11 2.21 7.35
C ARG A 29 9.09 1.86 6.28
N THR A 30 9.34 0.81 5.51
CA THR A 30 8.42 0.33 4.46
C THR A 30 7.06 -0.05 5.06
N ILE A 31 7.06 -0.78 6.18
CA ILE A 31 5.82 -1.13 6.90
C ILE A 31 5.15 0.13 7.45
N GLY A 32 5.90 1.07 8.02
CA GLY A 32 5.36 2.35 8.50
C GLY A 32 4.68 3.17 7.40
N LEU A 33 5.33 3.28 6.23
CA LEU A 33 4.77 3.94 5.04
C LEU A 33 3.51 3.23 4.51
N GLY A 34 3.44 1.90 4.62
CA GLY A 34 2.23 1.14 4.31
C GLY A 34 1.10 1.40 5.31
N ALA A 35 1.42 1.44 6.61
CA ALA A 35 0.44 1.69 7.66
C ALA A 35 -0.21 3.07 7.53
N GLN A 36 0.57 4.13 7.28
CA GLN A 36 0.00 5.47 7.01
C GLN A 36 -0.93 5.46 5.79
N HIS A 37 -0.62 4.67 4.76
CA HIS A 37 -1.43 4.62 3.55
C HIS A 37 -2.79 3.97 3.83
N VAL A 38 -2.80 2.89 4.61
CA VAL A 38 -4.04 2.24 5.07
C VAL A 38 -4.89 3.21 5.89
N VAL A 39 -4.28 3.94 6.83
CA VAL A 39 -4.99 4.94 7.65
C VAL A 39 -5.55 6.07 6.78
N ALA A 40 -4.79 6.53 5.78
CA ALA A 40 -5.24 7.57 4.85
C ALA A 40 -6.44 7.12 3.99
N MET A 41 -6.45 5.88 3.51
CA MET A 41 -7.55 5.31 2.72
C MET A 41 -8.80 4.96 3.56
N PHE A 42 -8.64 4.84 4.87
CA PHE A 42 -9.66 4.36 5.79
C PHE A 42 -10.96 5.17 5.71
N GLY A 43 -10.85 6.50 5.60
CA GLY A 43 -12.00 7.41 5.61
C GLY A 43 -13.04 7.04 4.56
N ALA A 44 -12.64 6.95 3.28
CA ALA A 44 -13.54 6.61 2.19
C ALA A 44 -14.03 5.16 2.26
N THR A 45 -13.17 4.23 2.67
CA THR A 45 -13.47 2.79 2.72
C THR A 45 -14.49 2.44 3.82
N PHE A 46 -14.55 3.22 4.91
CA PHE A 46 -15.58 3.09 5.96
C PHE A 46 -16.83 3.91 5.70
N LEU A 47 -16.66 5.13 5.17
CA LEU A 47 -17.78 6.06 5.00
C LEU A 47 -18.86 5.48 4.08
N VAL A 48 -18.47 4.88 2.95
CA VAL A 48 -19.44 4.37 1.97
C VAL A 48 -20.28 3.20 2.51
N PRO A 49 -19.69 2.14 3.11
CA PRO A 49 -20.47 1.05 3.73
C PRO A 49 -21.40 1.53 4.83
N VAL A 50 -20.93 2.44 5.68
CA VAL A 50 -21.74 2.99 6.78
C VAL A 50 -22.96 3.73 6.24
N LEU A 51 -22.78 4.54 5.20
CA LEU A 51 -23.89 5.26 4.56
C LEU A 51 -24.86 4.34 3.79
N THR A 52 -24.37 3.23 3.26
CA THR A 52 -25.18 2.27 2.46
C THR A 52 -25.78 1.14 3.29
N GLY A 53 -25.45 1.06 4.59
CA GLY A 53 -25.95 0.03 5.50
C GLY A 53 -25.22 -1.32 5.38
N PHE A 54 -24.10 -1.39 4.68
CA PHE A 54 -23.29 -2.60 4.57
C PHE A 54 -22.33 -2.77 5.76
N PRO A 55 -21.99 -4.01 6.14
CA PRO A 55 -21.00 -4.26 7.18
C PRO A 55 -19.62 -3.68 6.79
N PRO A 56 -19.07 -2.71 7.56
CA PRO A 56 -17.78 -2.07 7.23
C PRO A 56 -16.61 -3.06 7.28
N ALA A 57 -16.63 -3.99 8.25
CA ALA A 57 -15.60 -5.02 8.39
C ALA A 57 -15.47 -5.90 7.14
N THR A 58 -16.59 -6.30 6.55
CA THR A 58 -16.61 -7.11 5.32
C THR A 58 -16.10 -6.30 4.13
N THR A 59 -16.47 -5.02 4.04
CA THR A 59 -16.00 -4.14 2.95
C THR A 59 -14.50 -3.89 3.02
N LEU A 60 -13.94 -3.71 4.21
CA LEU A 60 -12.50 -3.60 4.41
C LEU A 60 -11.76 -4.87 4.02
N LEU A 61 -12.29 -6.02 4.43
CA LEU A 61 -11.70 -7.31 4.11
C LEU A 61 -11.62 -7.47 2.59
N PHE A 62 -12.71 -7.22 1.87
CA PHE A 62 -12.71 -7.30 0.41
C PHE A 62 -11.85 -6.23 -0.26
N SER A 63 -11.76 -5.03 0.29
CA SER A 63 -10.86 -3.97 -0.20
C SER A 63 -9.39 -4.39 -0.08
N GLY A 64 -8.99 -4.94 1.07
CA GLY A 64 -7.65 -5.48 1.29
C GLY A 64 -7.34 -6.67 0.39
N VAL A 65 -8.25 -7.63 0.30
CA VAL A 65 -8.12 -8.80 -0.59
C VAL A 65 -8.02 -8.35 -2.05
N GLY A 66 -8.84 -7.39 -2.48
CA GLY A 66 -8.80 -6.83 -3.83
C GLY A 66 -7.47 -6.15 -4.14
N THR A 67 -6.89 -5.44 -3.16
CA THR A 67 -5.57 -4.81 -3.31
C THR A 67 -4.46 -5.85 -3.46
N VAL A 68 -4.47 -6.90 -2.63
CA VAL A 68 -3.50 -8.00 -2.74
C VAL A 68 -3.65 -8.71 -4.09
N LEU A 69 -4.89 -9.02 -4.49
CA LEU A 69 -5.18 -9.68 -5.76
C LEU A 69 -4.74 -8.82 -6.95
N PHE A 70 -4.98 -7.52 -6.91
CA PHE A 70 -4.51 -6.57 -7.92
C PHE A 70 -2.98 -6.60 -8.03
N LEU A 71 -2.25 -6.51 -6.92
CA LEU A 71 -0.79 -6.54 -6.94
C LEU A 71 -0.23 -7.85 -7.51
N LEU A 72 -0.88 -8.98 -7.20
CA LEU A 72 -0.50 -10.29 -7.70
C LEU A 72 -0.78 -10.45 -9.21
N ILE A 73 -1.95 -9.99 -9.68
CA ILE A 73 -2.34 -10.09 -11.09
C ILE A 73 -1.52 -9.12 -11.96
N THR A 74 -1.34 -7.88 -11.51
CA THR A 74 -0.62 -6.84 -12.27
C THR A 74 0.91 -6.95 -12.12
N GLY A 75 1.38 -7.91 -11.32
CA GLY A 75 2.81 -8.17 -11.12
C GLY A 75 3.56 -6.99 -10.51
N ASN A 76 2.94 -6.29 -9.55
CA ASN A 76 3.47 -5.09 -8.90
C ASN A 76 3.82 -3.94 -9.89
N ARG A 77 3.11 -3.84 -11.01
CA ARG A 77 3.15 -2.67 -11.89
C ARG A 77 1.91 -1.81 -11.67
N LEU A 78 2.10 -0.54 -11.34
CA LEU A 78 1.07 0.47 -11.44
C LEU A 78 1.15 1.10 -12.85
N PRO A 79 0.02 1.38 -13.52
CA PRO A 79 0.02 2.11 -14.79
C PRO A 79 0.57 3.54 -14.64
#